data_AF-A0A945ZGB7-F1
#
_entry.id   AF-A0A945ZGB7-F1
#
_cell.length_a   1.000
_cell.length_b   1.000
_cell.length_c   1.000
_cell.angle_alpha   90.00
_cell.angle_beta   90.00
_cell.angle_gamma   90.00
#
_symmetry.space_group_name_H-M   'P 1'
#
loop_
_entity.id
_entity.type
_entity.pdbx_description
1 polymer ?
#
loop_
_entity_poly.entity_id
_entity_poly.type
_entity_poly.pdbx_seq_one_letter_code
_entity_poly.pdbx_strand_id
1 'polypeptide(L)'
;MQDPETFLKSLFEAAVTAADPAKCLPPHLKRILADPPKGRTVVLGAGKAGGAMARAVENYWQANCPERPLEGLVVTRYEHGIACDRIEVIEAAHPVPDAAGRDAAGRILDLAKSLGPDDLALCLMSGGGSALLSLPADDVSFDDKRVLTDDLLRSGATIHEMNCVRKHLSAIKGGRLAAAIAPARRPPL
;
A
#
# COMPACT_ATOMS: atom_id res chain seq x y z
N MET A 1 7.10 -2.67 -43.99
CA MET A 1 7.22 -1.64 -42.93
C MET A 1 6.03 -1.86 -42.01
N GLN A 2 6.22 -2.11 -40.71
CA GLN A 2 5.07 -2.26 -39.81
C GLN A 2 4.26 -0.97 -39.83
N ASP A 3 2.94 -1.12 -39.87
CA ASP A 3 2.00 -0.01 -39.72
C ASP A 3 2.32 0.78 -38.42
N PRO A 4 2.58 2.10 -38.49
CA PRO A 4 2.98 2.89 -37.32
C PRO A 4 1.99 2.82 -36.16
N GLU A 5 0.68 2.74 -36.44
CA GLU A 5 -0.34 2.61 -35.41
C GLU A 5 -0.21 1.28 -34.67
N THR A 6 -0.06 0.18 -35.39
CA THR A 6 0.18 -1.16 -34.83
C THR A 6 1.44 -1.18 -33.95
N PHE A 7 2.53 -0.55 -34.42
CA PHE A 7 3.76 -0.45 -33.64
C PHE A 7 3.56 0.35 -32.34
N LEU A 8 2.94 1.53 -32.40
CA LEU A 8 2.67 2.35 -31.21
C LEU A 8 1.74 1.66 -30.20
N LYS A 9 0.71 0.95 -30.66
CA LYS A 9 -0.18 0.17 -29.78
C LYS A 9 0.59 -0.94 -29.06
N SER A 10 1.48 -1.65 -29.76
CA SER A 10 2.30 -2.68 -29.13
C SER A 10 3.23 -2.13 -28.03
N LEU A 11 3.78 -0.92 -28.22
CA LEU A 11 4.59 -0.26 -27.20
C LEU A 11 3.74 0.15 -25.99
N PHE A 12 2.54 0.66 -26.21
CA PHE A 12 1.59 0.99 -25.14
C PHE A 12 1.19 -0.25 -24.35
N GLU A 13 0.82 -1.34 -25.03
CA GLU A 13 0.46 -2.62 -24.40
C GLU A 13 1.61 -3.20 -23.59
N ALA A 14 2.84 -3.13 -24.11
CA ALA A 14 4.02 -3.55 -23.37
C ALA A 14 4.21 -2.73 -22.09
N ALA A 15 4.03 -1.41 -22.15
CA ALA A 15 4.13 -0.54 -20.97
C ALA A 15 3.04 -0.82 -19.93
N VAL A 16 1.79 -1.00 -20.37
CA VAL A 16 0.66 -1.36 -19.48
C VAL A 16 0.89 -2.72 -18.84
N THR A 17 1.31 -3.72 -19.63
CA THR A 17 1.61 -5.08 -19.14
C THR A 17 2.74 -5.07 -18.12
N ALA A 18 3.77 -4.27 -18.33
CA ALA A 18 4.88 -4.13 -17.39
C ALA A 18 4.46 -3.52 -16.04
N ALA A 19 3.40 -2.71 -16.03
CA ALA A 19 2.87 -2.05 -14.82
C ALA A 19 1.68 -2.79 -14.17
N ASP A 20 1.11 -3.80 -14.84
CA ASP A 20 -0.01 -4.59 -14.32
C ASP A 20 0.43 -5.42 -13.09
N PRO A 21 -0.19 -5.25 -11.90
CA PRO A 21 0.10 -6.03 -10.71
C PRO A 21 0.08 -7.55 -10.93
N ALA A 22 -0.82 -8.06 -11.77
CA ALA A 22 -0.94 -9.49 -12.05
C ALA A 22 0.27 -10.04 -12.85
N LYS A 23 1.03 -9.17 -13.49
CA LYS A 23 2.21 -9.50 -14.30
C LYS A 23 3.52 -9.16 -13.60
N CYS A 24 3.57 -8.01 -12.92
CA CYS A 24 4.82 -7.52 -12.33
C CYS A 24 5.10 -8.08 -10.93
N LEU A 25 4.09 -8.45 -10.13
CA LEU A 25 4.30 -9.00 -8.78
C LEU A 25 4.82 -10.45 -8.74
N PRO A 26 4.36 -11.40 -9.57
CA PRO A 26 4.76 -12.81 -9.45
C PRO A 26 6.27 -13.08 -9.39
N PRO A 27 7.14 -12.41 -10.19
CA PRO A 27 8.59 -12.59 -10.06
C PRO A 27 9.14 -12.20 -8.67
N HIS A 28 8.60 -11.14 -8.05
CA HIS A 28 9.00 -10.71 -6.71
C HIS A 28 8.49 -11.66 -5.63
N LEU A 29 7.25 -12.14 -5.77
CA LEU A 29 6.66 -13.11 -4.86
C LEU A 29 7.40 -14.46 -4.92
N LYS A 30 7.79 -14.91 -6.11
CA LYS A 30 8.65 -16.08 -6.30
C LYS A 30 9.95 -15.96 -5.51
N ARG A 31 10.61 -14.80 -5.57
CA ARG A 31 11.85 -14.53 -4.83
C ARG A 31 11.63 -14.58 -3.31
N ILE A 32 10.51 -14.05 -2.83
CA ILE A 32 10.13 -14.12 -1.41
C ILE A 32 9.89 -15.57 -0.98
N LEU A 33 9.17 -16.35 -1.78
CA LEU A 33 8.85 -17.75 -1.45
C LEU A 33 10.04 -18.71 -1.60
N ALA A 34 11.12 -18.30 -2.27
CA ALA A 34 12.35 -19.08 -2.34
C ALA A 34 13.05 -19.21 -0.97
N ASP A 35 12.86 -18.23 -0.09
CA ASP A 35 13.30 -18.25 1.31
C ASP A 35 12.15 -17.75 2.19
N PRO A 36 11.13 -18.59 2.40
CA PRO A 36 9.86 -18.12 2.94
C PRO A 36 9.95 -17.90 4.47
N PRO A 37 9.10 -17.02 5.04
CA PRO A 37 9.07 -16.82 6.49
C PRO A 37 8.68 -18.10 7.22
N LYS A 38 9.12 -18.18 8.49
CA LYS A 38 8.72 -19.27 9.39
C LYS A 38 7.30 -19.05 9.92
N GLY A 39 6.95 -17.79 10.17
CA GLY A 39 5.63 -17.36 10.63
C GLY A 39 4.69 -17.01 9.48
N ARG A 40 3.75 -16.11 9.76
CA ARG A 40 2.74 -15.65 8.79
C ARG A 40 3.29 -14.57 7.87
N THR A 41 2.66 -14.42 6.71
CA THR A 41 2.82 -13.23 5.87
C THR A 41 1.63 -12.29 6.08
N VAL A 42 1.92 -11.04 6.47
CA VAL A 42 0.90 -10.00 6.61
C VAL A 42 1.08 -8.97 5.50
N VAL A 43 0.04 -8.80 4.71
CA VAL A 43 -0.02 -7.80 3.64
C VAL A 43 -0.51 -6.48 4.22
N LEU A 44 0.28 -5.43 4.08
CA LEU A 44 -0.06 -4.08 4.49
C LEU A 44 0.02 -3.19 3.26
N GLY A 45 -0.98 -2.36 2.96
CA GLY A 45 -0.86 -1.57 1.75
C GLY A 45 -1.83 -0.43 1.58
N ALA A 46 -1.47 0.45 0.64
CA ALA A 46 -2.41 1.43 0.14
C ALA A 46 -2.03 1.97 -1.24
N GLY A 47 -3.06 2.44 -1.94
CA GLY A 47 -2.94 3.20 -3.19
C GLY A 47 -4.02 2.84 -4.19
N LYS A 48 -4.04 3.55 -5.32
CA LYS A 48 -5.06 3.36 -6.38
C LYS A 48 -5.07 1.95 -6.97
N ALA A 49 -3.92 1.26 -6.97
CA ALA A 49 -3.80 -0.13 -7.40
C ALA A 49 -3.87 -1.12 -6.23
N GLY A 50 -4.22 -0.67 -5.01
CA GLY A 50 -4.20 -1.46 -3.79
C GLY A 50 -4.98 -2.77 -3.92
N GLY A 51 -6.25 -2.69 -4.32
CA GLY A 51 -7.09 -3.87 -4.53
C GLY A 51 -6.53 -4.83 -5.58
N ALA A 52 -6.02 -4.32 -6.70
CA ALA A 52 -5.44 -5.14 -7.77
C ALA A 52 -4.15 -5.85 -7.32
N MET A 53 -3.29 -5.16 -6.57
CA MET A 53 -2.08 -5.74 -5.99
C MET A 53 -2.44 -6.81 -4.95
N ALA A 54 -3.41 -6.55 -4.06
CA ALA A 54 -3.88 -7.51 -3.06
C ALA A 54 -4.36 -8.80 -3.72
N ARG A 55 -5.23 -8.68 -4.73
CA ARG A 55 -5.76 -9.84 -5.46
C ARG A 55 -4.66 -10.60 -6.22
N ALA A 56 -3.70 -9.90 -6.81
CA ALA A 56 -2.57 -10.53 -7.48
C ALA A 56 -1.69 -11.33 -6.50
N VAL A 57 -1.43 -10.79 -5.29
CA VAL A 57 -0.73 -11.52 -4.23
C VAL A 57 -1.49 -12.76 -3.83
N GLU A 58 -2.79 -12.63 -3.55
CA GLU A 58 -3.62 -13.75 -3.09
C GLU A 58 -3.72 -14.87 -4.13
N ASN A 59 -3.96 -14.53 -5.40
CA ASN A 59 -4.00 -15.50 -6.50
C ASN A 59 -2.67 -16.25 -6.63
N TYR A 60 -1.55 -15.54 -6.53
CA TYR A 60 -0.22 -16.16 -6.58
C TYR A 60 0.01 -17.06 -5.37
N TRP A 61 -0.39 -16.62 -4.18
CA TRP A 61 -0.25 -17.39 -2.94
C TRP A 61 -1.06 -18.69 -2.98
N GLN A 62 -2.33 -18.60 -3.41
CA GLN A 62 -3.21 -19.76 -3.54
C GLN A 62 -2.69 -20.79 -4.54
N ALA A 63 -2.05 -20.34 -5.62
CA ALA A 63 -1.50 -21.23 -6.64
C ALA A 63 -0.17 -21.89 -6.24
N ASN A 64 0.63 -21.28 -5.36
CA ASN A 64 2.02 -21.70 -5.11
C ASN A 64 2.27 -22.21 -3.68
N CYS A 65 1.50 -21.76 -2.69
CA CYS A 65 1.66 -22.13 -1.27
C CYS A 65 0.37 -21.92 -0.46
N PRO A 66 -0.76 -22.55 -0.84
CA PRO A 66 -2.07 -22.30 -0.22
C PRO A 66 -2.12 -22.63 1.28
N GLU A 67 -1.29 -23.55 1.76
CA GLU A 67 -1.17 -23.95 3.16
C GLU A 67 -0.47 -22.89 4.04
N ARG A 68 0.28 -21.95 3.44
CA ARG A 68 0.99 -20.92 4.20
C ARG A 68 0.05 -19.84 4.71
N PRO A 69 0.17 -19.41 5.99
CA PRO A 69 -0.65 -18.33 6.52
C PRO A 69 -0.43 -17.01 5.79
N LEU A 70 -1.52 -16.45 5.28
CA LEU A 70 -1.59 -15.14 4.63
C LEU A 70 -2.78 -14.41 5.22
N GLU A 71 -2.57 -13.17 5.64
CA GLU A 71 -3.63 -12.24 6.01
C GLU A 71 -3.20 -10.82 5.64
N GLY A 72 -4.08 -9.83 5.78
CA GLY A 72 -3.66 -8.46 5.64
C GLY A 72 -4.78 -7.46 5.47
N LEU A 73 -4.38 -6.21 5.29
CA LEU A 73 -5.27 -5.09 5.05
C LEU A 73 -4.65 -4.13 4.03
N VAL A 74 -5.40 -3.82 2.98
CA VAL A 74 -5.01 -2.88 1.93
C VAL A 74 -6.10 -1.83 1.74
N VAL A 75 -5.69 -0.56 1.62
CA VAL A 75 -6.61 0.56 1.38
C VAL A 75 -6.55 1.02 -0.08
N THR A 76 -7.70 1.10 -0.74
CA THR A 76 -7.85 1.64 -2.09
C THR A 76 -8.86 2.79 -2.12
N ARG A 77 -9.06 3.41 -3.27
CA ARG A 77 -10.07 4.46 -3.44
C ARG A 77 -11.46 3.86 -3.58
N TYR A 78 -12.50 4.64 -3.28
CA TYR A 78 -13.89 4.24 -3.56
C TYR A 78 -14.10 3.74 -4.99
N GLU A 79 -15.01 2.77 -5.13
CA GLU A 79 -15.38 2.08 -6.38
C GLU A 79 -14.25 1.26 -7.01
N HIS A 80 -13.18 0.98 -6.25
CA HIS A 80 -11.99 0.24 -6.68
C HIS A 80 -11.65 -0.92 -5.75
N GLY A 81 -12.56 -1.24 -4.83
CA GLY A 81 -12.53 -2.42 -3.99
C GLY A 81 -12.52 -3.67 -4.86
N ILE A 82 -11.67 -4.61 -4.49
CA ILE A 82 -11.61 -5.92 -5.09
C ILE A 82 -11.73 -6.89 -3.93
N ALA A 83 -12.79 -7.71 -3.95
CA ALA A 83 -12.94 -8.77 -2.96
C ALA A 83 -11.66 -9.61 -2.93
N CYS A 84 -11.28 -10.12 -1.77
CA CYS A 84 -10.16 -11.00 -1.53
C CYS A 84 -10.56 -11.89 -0.33
N ASP A 85 -10.04 -13.11 -0.27
CA ASP A 85 -10.45 -14.12 0.71
C ASP A 85 -9.64 -14.03 2.01
N ARG A 86 -8.37 -13.63 1.91
CA ARG A 86 -7.42 -13.58 3.02
C ARG A 86 -6.95 -12.16 3.32
N ILE A 87 -6.96 -11.28 2.33
CA ILE A 87 -6.55 -9.87 2.48
C ILE A 87 -7.79 -9.00 2.49
N GLU A 88 -8.01 -8.23 3.55
CA GLU A 88 -9.11 -7.27 3.56
C GLU A 88 -8.78 -6.07 2.66
N VAL A 89 -9.74 -5.63 1.86
CA VAL A 89 -9.62 -4.44 1.01
C VAL A 89 -10.65 -3.41 1.46
N ILE A 90 -10.18 -2.29 2.01
CA ILE A 90 -11.02 -1.17 2.43
C ILE A 90 -10.93 -0.04 1.42
N GLU A 91 -12.05 0.63 1.19
CA GLU A 91 -12.12 1.83 0.38
C GLU A 91 -12.12 3.10 1.25
N ALA A 92 -11.40 4.14 0.79
CA ALA A 92 -11.34 5.43 1.45
C ALA A 92 -11.22 6.57 0.42
N ALA A 93 -11.45 7.81 0.88
CA ALA A 93 -11.39 8.98 0.02
C ALA A 93 -9.98 9.32 -0.48
N HIS A 94 -9.93 9.71 -1.75
CA HIS A 94 -8.77 10.29 -2.42
C HIS A 94 -9.27 11.32 -3.45
N PRO A 95 -8.68 12.52 -3.57
CA PRO A 95 -7.37 12.92 -3.04
C PRO A 95 -7.38 13.49 -1.60
N VAL A 96 -8.56 13.78 -1.05
CA VAL A 96 -8.69 14.35 0.31
C VAL A 96 -9.01 13.23 1.31
N PRO A 97 -8.23 13.05 2.40
CA PRO A 97 -8.43 11.94 3.36
C PRO A 97 -9.73 12.02 4.13
N ASP A 98 -10.36 10.90 4.46
CA ASP A 98 -11.56 10.81 5.30
C ASP A 98 -11.35 9.93 6.54
N ALA A 99 -12.43 9.73 7.31
CA ALA A 99 -12.41 8.88 8.50
C ALA A 99 -12.14 7.41 8.17
N ALA A 100 -12.64 6.89 7.04
CA ALA A 100 -12.39 5.51 6.63
C ALA A 100 -10.89 5.25 6.42
N GLY A 101 -10.18 6.16 5.74
CA GLY A 101 -8.74 6.09 5.57
C GLY A 101 -7.95 6.25 6.88
N ARG A 102 -8.43 7.08 7.81
CA ARG A 102 -7.86 7.21 9.16
C ARG A 102 -7.97 5.91 9.95
N ASP A 103 -9.16 5.33 9.99
CA ASP A 103 -9.46 4.14 10.78
C ASP A 103 -8.73 2.92 10.22
N ALA A 104 -8.72 2.76 8.89
CA ALA A 104 -7.94 1.72 8.22
C ALA A 104 -6.43 1.87 8.46
N ALA A 105 -5.91 3.11 8.49
CA ALA A 105 -4.52 3.37 8.81
C ALA A 105 -4.15 3.00 10.26
N GLY A 106 -5.07 3.19 11.21
CA GLY A 106 -4.92 2.72 12.59
C GLY A 106 -4.82 1.19 12.65
N ARG A 107 -5.74 0.49 11.97
CA ARG A 107 -5.75 -0.97 11.89
C ARG A 107 -4.48 -1.54 11.23
N ILE A 108 -3.97 -0.88 10.18
CA ILE A 108 -2.67 -1.23 9.56
C ILE A 108 -1.51 -1.05 10.54
N LEU A 109 -1.51 0.01 11.35
CA LEU A 109 -0.50 0.21 12.38
C LEU A 109 -0.57 -0.86 13.46
N ASP A 110 -1.77 -1.26 13.89
CA ASP A 110 -1.95 -2.32 14.88
C ASP A 110 -1.51 -3.69 14.34
N LEU A 111 -1.84 -4.01 13.08
CA LEU A 111 -1.33 -5.20 12.41
C LEU A 111 0.20 -5.18 12.32
N ALA A 112 0.80 -4.05 11.95
CA ALA A 112 2.25 -3.90 11.89
C ALA A 112 2.91 -4.17 13.25
N LYS A 113 2.36 -3.62 14.34
CA LYS A 113 2.85 -3.83 15.71
C LYS A 113 2.68 -5.27 16.21
N SER A 114 1.75 -6.03 15.64
CA SER A 114 1.48 -7.42 16.01
C SER A 114 2.47 -8.43 15.40
N LEU A 115 3.36 -7.99 14.52
CA LEU A 115 4.29 -8.88 13.82
C LEU A 115 5.44 -9.33 14.71
N GLY A 116 5.73 -10.63 14.68
CA GLY A 116 6.88 -11.24 15.34
C GLY A 116 8.12 -11.32 14.44
N PRO A 117 9.28 -11.74 14.99
CA PRO A 117 10.53 -11.87 14.24
C PRO A 117 10.50 -12.94 13.14
N ASP A 118 9.60 -13.93 13.27
CA ASP A 118 9.41 -15.00 12.29
C ASP A 118 8.43 -14.62 11.17
N ASP A 119 7.70 -13.52 11.32
CA ASP A 119 6.70 -13.05 10.37
C ASP A 119 7.32 -12.21 9.24
N LEU A 120 6.57 -12.08 8.14
CA LEU A 120 6.91 -11.22 7.01
C LEU A 120 5.86 -10.12 6.84
N ALA A 121 6.31 -8.86 6.78
CA ALA A 121 5.48 -7.76 6.30
C ALA A 121 5.66 -7.57 4.78
N LEU A 122 4.59 -7.80 4.00
CA LEU A 122 4.56 -7.49 2.57
C LEU A 122 3.84 -6.16 2.33
N CYS A 123 4.61 -5.09 2.07
CA CYS A 123 4.07 -3.75 1.88
C CYS A 123 3.69 -3.46 0.42
N LEU A 124 2.39 -3.34 0.10
CA LEU A 124 1.86 -3.03 -1.24
C LEU A 124 1.56 -1.53 -1.36
N MET A 125 2.43 -0.78 -2.04
CA MET A 125 2.31 0.67 -2.15
C MET A 125 2.14 1.11 -3.61
N SER A 126 1.16 1.95 -3.88
CA SER A 126 1.00 2.64 -5.18
C SER A 126 0.58 4.10 -4.99
N GLY A 127 0.41 4.84 -6.10
CA GLY A 127 0.03 6.25 -6.06
C GLY A 127 -1.26 6.48 -5.26
N GLY A 128 -1.30 7.58 -4.50
CA GLY A 128 -2.45 7.96 -3.66
C GLY A 128 -2.39 7.49 -2.19
N GLY A 129 -1.38 6.69 -1.81
CA GLY A 129 -1.22 6.20 -0.43
C GLY A 129 -1.16 7.30 0.64
N SER A 130 -0.68 8.51 0.30
CA SER A 130 -0.65 9.63 1.25
C SER A 130 -2.02 10.05 1.77
N ALA A 131 -3.04 10.01 0.90
CA ALA A 131 -4.41 10.35 1.27
C ALA A 131 -5.11 9.18 1.95
N LEU A 132 -4.93 7.97 1.40
CA LEU A 132 -5.58 6.75 1.87
C LEU A 132 -5.08 6.27 3.24
N LEU A 133 -3.80 6.53 3.58
CA LEU A 133 -3.22 6.20 4.89
C LEU A 133 -2.99 7.46 5.72
N SER A 134 -4.05 8.05 6.24
CA SER A 134 -3.97 9.30 7.02
C SER A 134 -4.22 9.10 8.51
N LEU A 135 -3.23 8.52 9.21
CA LEU A 135 -3.22 8.50 10.67
C LEU A 135 -2.49 9.76 11.21
N PRO A 136 -3.16 10.65 11.99
CA PRO A 136 -2.48 11.74 12.69
C PRO A 136 -1.51 11.20 13.77
N ALA A 137 -0.67 12.07 14.32
CA ALA A 137 0.08 11.74 15.54
C ALA A 137 -0.85 11.88 16.76
N ASP A 138 -0.48 11.28 17.90
CA ASP A 138 -1.36 11.16 19.07
C ASP A 138 -1.91 12.52 19.57
N ASP A 139 -1.08 13.57 19.52
CA ASP A 139 -1.44 14.92 19.97
C ASP A 139 -2.03 15.82 18.85
N VAL A 140 -2.40 15.24 17.70
CA VAL A 140 -2.89 15.99 16.52
C VAL A 140 -4.29 15.51 16.17
N SER A 141 -5.27 16.42 16.17
CA SER A 141 -6.60 16.05 15.71
C SER A 141 -6.62 15.80 14.20
N PHE A 142 -7.54 14.94 13.74
CA PHE A 142 -7.68 14.67 12.31
C PHE A 142 -8.09 15.93 11.52
N ASP A 143 -8.93 16.78 12.12
CA ASP A 143 -9.37 18.02 11.51
C ASP A 143 -8.25 19.06 11.42
N ASP A 144 -7.42 19.22 12.46
CA ASP A 144 -6.26 20.11 12.41
C ASP A 144 -5.29 19.70 11.30
N LYS A 145 -5.07 18.39 11.15
CA LYS A 145 -4.23 17.85 10.08
C LYS A 145 -4.82 18.13 8.68
N ARG A 146 -6.14 18.10 8.55
CA ARG A 146 -6.83 18.44 7.29
C ARG A 146 -6.72 19.93 7.00
N VAL A 147 -7.02 20.80 7.97
CA VAL A 147 -6.94 22.26 7.85
C VAL A 147 -5.53 22.68 7.44
N LEU A 148 -4.50 22.20 8.15
CA LEU A 148 -3.12 22.50 7.80
C LEU A 148 -2.74 22.04 6.39
N THR A 149 -3.26 20.89 5.95
CA THR A 149 -2.99 20.41 4.58
C THR A 149 -3.61 21.32 3.53
N ASP A 150 -4.82 21.86 3.78
CA ASP A 150 -5.47 22.84 2.89
C ASP A 150 -4.69 24.17 2.89
N ASP A 151 -4.27 24.65 4.05
CA ASP A 151 -3.50 25.90 4.18
C ASP A 151 -2.16 25.81 3.44
N LEU A 152 -1.45 24.68 3.54
CA LEU A 152 -0.20 24.44 2.81
C LEU A 152 -0.42 24.39 1.28
N LEU A 153 -1.57 23.86 0.81
CA LEU A 153 -1.90 23.89 -0.61
C LEU A 153 -2.16 25.33 -1.08
N ARG A 154 -2.93 26.09 -0.30
CA ARG A 154 -3.26 27.49 -0.61
C ARG A 154 -2.05 28.42 -0.55
N SER A 155 -1.06 28.12 0.29
CA SER A 155 0.15 28.91 0.41
C SER A 155 1.12 28.74 -0.76
N GLY A 156 0.86 27.82 -1.69
CA GLY A 156 1.77 27.50 -2.80
C GLY A 156 3.00 26.70 -2.37
N ALA A 157 2.96 26.02 -1.22
CA ALA A 157 4.07 25.20 -0.76
C ALA A 157 4.37 24.08 -1.78
N THR A 158 5.64 23.81 -2.00
CA THR A 158 6.07 22.71 -2.87
C THR A 158 5.69 21.36 -2.26
N ILE A 159 5.58 20.33 -3.11
CA ILE A 159 5.29 18.97 -2.63
C ILE A 159 6.32 18.47 -1.60
N HIS A 160 7.57 18.95 -1.69
CA HIS A 160 8.63 18.57 -0.77
C HIS A 160 8.42 19.21 0.62
N GLU A 161 8.09 20.50 0.66
CA GLU A 161 7.77 21.22 1.90
C GLU A 161 6.52 20.64 2.57
N MET A 162 5.47 20.39 1.78
CA MET A 162 4.26 19.74 2.26
C MET A 162 4.55 18.36 2.86
N ASN A 163 5.37 17.54 2.20
CA ASN A 163 5.77 16.24 2.73
C ASN A 163 6.64 16.36 3.99
N CYS A 164 7.47 17.39 4.08
CA CYS A 164 8.29 17.68 5.25
C CYS A 164 7.42 17.96 6.48
N VAL A 165 6.35 18.76 6.34
CA VAL A 165 5.43 19.02 7.44
C VAL A 165 4.56 17.80 7.74
N ARG A 166 3.90 17.23 6.72
CA ARG A 166 2.93 16.13 6.90
C ARG A 166 3.54 14.87 7.52
N LYS A 167 4.82 14.58 7.29
CA LYS A 167 5.48 13.43 7.93
C LYS A 167 5.63 13.63 9.45
N HIS A 168 5.80 14.84 9.95
CA HIS A 168 5.93 15.08 11.39
C HIS A 168 4.60 14.97 12.13
N LEU A 169 3.48 15.17 11.42
CA LEU A 169 2.12 15.15 11.95
C LEU A 169 1.41 13.81 11.72
N SER A 170 2.17 12.73 11.59
CA SER A 170 1.62 11.41 11.28
C SER A 170 2.31 10.33 12.07
N ALA A 171 1.51 9.45 12.68
CA ALA A 171 1.99 8.27 13.39
C ALA A 171 2.63 7.20 12.48
N ILE A 172 2.35 7.21 11.16
CA ILE A 172 2.80 6.14 10.25
C ILE A 172 3.76 6.59 9.14
N LYS A 173 3.72 7.88 8.75
CA LYS A 173 4.60 8.42 7.70
C LYS A 173 6.01 8.67 8.23
N GLY A 174 6.95 8.94 7.32
CA GLY A 174 8.34 9.24 7.68
C GLY A 174 9.10 8.04 8.25
N GLY A 175 8.81 6.83 7.78
CA GLY A 175 9.45 5.60 8.24
C GLY A 175 8.86 5.00 9.51
N ARG A 176 7.87 5.64 10.15
CA ARG A 176 7.27 5.14 11.40
C ARG A 176 6.51 3.82 11.25
N LEU A 177 5.81 3.61 10.13
CA LEU A 177 5.20 2.30 9.85
C LEU A 177 6.27 1.21 9.71
N ALA A 178 7.38 1.51 9.04
CA ALA A 178 8.49 0.58 8.91
C ALA A 178 9.18 0.29 10.26
N ALA A 179 9.24 1.28 11.16
CA ALA A 179 9.70 1.10 12.52
C ALA A 179 8.74 0.22 13.34
N ALA A 180 7.43 0.39 13.16
CA ALA A 180 6.41 -0.43 13.82
C ALA A 180 6.40 -1.90 13.37
N ILE A 181 6.90 -2.18 12.16
CA ILE A 181 7.07 -3.55 11.63
C ILE A 181 8.25 -4.27 12.31
N ALA A 182 9.26 -3.55 12.80
CA ALA A 182 10.40 -4.19 13.46
C ALA A 182 9.94 -4.89 14.75
N PRO A 183 10.35 -6.15 15.00
CA PRO A 183 11.51 -6.85 14.44
C PRO A 183 11.23 -7.76 13.22
N ALA A 184 10.03 -7.75 12.68
CA ALA A 184 9.65 -8.68 11.61
C ALA A 184 10.46 -8.50 10.33
N ARG A 185 10.55 -9.59 9.55
CA ARG A 185 11.24 -9.56 8.27
C ARG A 185 10.51 -8.63 7.30
N ARG A 186 11.29 -7.92 6.49
CA ARG A 186 10.83 -7.18 5.32
C ARG A 186 11.55 -7.72 4.08
N PRO A 187 10.89 -7.83 2.91
CA PRO A 187 11.57 -8.19 1.68
C PRO A 187 12.72 -7.20 1.39
N PRO A 188 13.86 -7.65 0.84
CA PRO A 188 14.86 -6.73 0.33
C PRO A 188 14.25 -5.90 -0.82
N LEU A 189 14.44 -4.57 -0.76
CA LEU A 189 14.09 -3.64 -1.84
C LEU A 189 14.73 -4.07 -3.16
#